data_AF-A0A2V8MU65-F1
#
_entry.id   AF-A0A2V8MU65-F1
#
_cell.length_a   1.000
_cell.length_b   1.000
_cell.length_c   1.000
_cell.angle_alpha   90.00
_cell.angle_beta   90.00
_cell.angle_gamma   90.00
#
_symmetry.space_group_name_H-M   'P 1'
#
loop_
_entity.id
_entity.type
_entity.pdbx_description
1 polymer ?
#
loop_
_entity_poly.entity_id
_entity_poly.type
_entity_poly.pdbx_seq_one_letter_code
_entity_poly.pdbx_strand_id
1 'polypeptide(L)'
;WNVSAAREISSGVVVTIGYVGSRGAHQPFRVDNFDMVLPTHTSAGYVFPPPRDSQKLNPYFGRVTGMLWQANSFYDALQAVITKNVSHGIQLHGAYTWGKSIDTLSATVADDAFPNGLLNPLFFDQRTTRGLSDFDVRQNIVFNFTWELPNPKTPSRLSQWVLGGWQLGG
;
A
#
# COMPACT_ATOMS: atom_id res chain seq x y z
N TRP A 1 -6.15 -13.07 -0.30
CA TRP A 1 -5.46 -14.36 -0.15
C TRP A 1 -4.26 -14.19 0.77
N ASN A 2 -3.93 -15.21 1.56
CA ASN A 2 -2.72 -15.22 2.39
C ASN A 2 -2.23 -16.67 2.49
N VAL A 3 -0.92 -16.86 2.34
CA VAL A 3 -0.24 -18.12 2.67
C VAL A 3 1.02 -17.77 3.43
N SER A 4 1.28 -18.44 4.54
CA SER A 4 2.51 -18.24 5.31
C SER A 4 3.02 -19.55 5.88
N ALA A 5 4.34 -19.59 6.08
CA ALA A 5 5.04 -20.68 6.73
C ALA A 5 6.04 -20.12 7.73
N ALA A 6 6.07 -20.70 8.92
CA ALA A 6 7.01 -20.35 9.98
C ALA A 6 7.89 -21.55 10.31
N ARG A 7 9.17 -21.29 10.59
CA ARG A 7 10.11 -22.32 11.02
C ARG A 7 11.17 -21.74 11.94
N GLU A 8 11.50 -22.49 12.99
CA GLU A 8 12.71 -22.26 13.75
C GLU A 8 13.92 -22.77 12.95
N ILE A 9 14.82 -21.85 12.59
CA ILE A 9 15.99 -22.16 11.73
C ILE A 9 17.27 -22.39 12.54
N SER A 10 17.29 -21.90 13.78
CA SER A 10 18.34 -22.15 14.77
C SER A 10 17.77 -21.84 16.16
N SER A 11 18.44 -22.28 17.22
CA SER A 11 17.97 -22.12 18.61
C SER A 11 17.53 -20.68 18.88
N GLY A 12 16.22 -20.49 19.11
CA GLY A 12 15.62 -19.21 19.45
C GLY A 12 15.47 -18.24 18.28
N VAL A 13 15.71 -18.65 17.03
CA VAL A 13 15.48 -17.85 15.81
C VAL A 13 14.34 -18.46 15.00
N VAL A 14 13.21 -17.78 14.99
CA VAL A 14 12.04 -18.13 14.18
C VAL A 14 11.94 -17.19 12.99
N VAL A 15 11.82 -17.78 11.80
CA VAL A 15 11.58 -17.05 10.56
C VAL A 15 10.21 -17.43 10.03
N THR A 16 9.43 -16.42 9.68
CA THR A 16 8.13 -16.54 9.01
C THR A 16 8.23 -15.88 7.65
N ILE A 17 7.85 -16.61 6.60
CA ILE A 17 7.71 -16.07 5.25
C ILE A 17 6.26 -16.22 4.83
N GLY A 18 5.68 -15.17 4.28
CA GLY A 18 4.30 -15.17 3.81
C GLY A 18 4.14 -14.39 2.52
N TYR A 19 3.10 -14.76 1.79
CA TYR A 19 2.59 -14.01 0.65
C TYR A 19 1.17 -13.55 0.96
N VAL A 20 0.90 -12.29 0.66
CA VAL A 20 -0.41 -11.65 0.84
C VAL A 20 -0.84 -11.06 -0.49
N GLY A 21 -2.04 -11.42 -0.92
CA GLY A 21 -2.68 -10.87 -2.11
C GLY A 21 -4.02 -10.25 -1.78
N SER A 22 -4.37 -9.13 -2.42
CA SER A 22 -5.69 -8.51 -2.33
C SER A 22 -6.16 -8.07 -3.71
N ARG A 23 -7.47 -8.12 -3.93
CA ARG A 23 -8.12 -7.75 -5.19
C ARG A 23 -9.41 -7.00 -4.90
N GLY A 24 -9.53 -5.78 -5.42
CA GLY A 24 -10.78 -5.03 -5.48
C GLY A 24 -11.33 -5.03 -6.89
N ALA A 25 -12.56 -5.48 -7.08
CA ALA A 25 -13.26 -5.47 -8.37
C ALA A 25 -14.50 -4.59 -8.28
N HIS A 26 -14.86 -3.93 -9.40
CA HIS A 26 -16.00 -3.01 -9.47
C HIS A 26 -15.98 -1.96 -8.35
N GLN A 27 -14.83 -1.35 -8.12
CA GLN A 27 -14.70 -0.25 -7.17
C GLN A 27 -15.26 1.05 -7.77
N PRO A 28 -15.63 2.04 -6.92
CA PRO A 28 -16.04 3.35 -7.39
C PRO A 28 -15.01 3.97 -8.33
N PHE A 29 -15.49 4.50 -9.44
CA PHE A 29 -14.71 5.21 -10.44
C PHE A 29 -15.41 6.54 -10.71
N ARG A 30 -14.90 7.62 -10.12
CA ARG A 30 -15.47 8.96 -10.28
C ARG A 30 -15.06 9.53 -11.64
N VAL A 31 -16.02 10.14 -12.32
CA VAL A 31 -15.82 10.82 -13.61
C VAL A 31 -16.28 12.26 -13.46
N ASP A 32 -15.35 13.19 -13.61
CA ASP A 32 -15.64 14.61 -13.42
C ASP A 32 -16.51 15.18 -14.54
N ASN A 33 -16.31 14.70 -15.77
CA ASN A 33 -17.13 15.08 -16.92
C ASN A 33 -17.30 13.94 -17.93
N PHE A 34 -18.46 13.29 -17.91
CA PHE A 34 -18.89 12.39 -18.98
C PHE A 34 -19.12 13.12 -20.29
N ASP A 35 -19.62 14.36 -20.22
CA ASP A 35 -19.97 15.16 -21.38
C ASP A 35 -18.75 15.89 -21.94
N MET A 36 -17.69 15.14 -22.24
CA MET A 36 -16.46 15.62 -22.86
C MET A 36 -16.49 15.45 -24.39
N VAL A 37 -15.60 16.15 -25.09
CA VAL A 37 -15.30 15.83 -26.49
C VAL A 37 -14.35 14.62 -26.49
N LEU A 38 -14.79 13.52 -27.10
CA LEU A 38 -13.99 12.29 -27.14
C LEU A 38 -12.74 12.45 -28.03
N PRO A 39 -11.60 11.84 -27.67
CA PRO A 39 -10.45 11.75 -28.58
C PRO A 39 -10.78 10.91 -29.81
N THR A 40 -9.96 11.06 -30.84
CA THR A 40 -10.01 10.17 -32.02
C THR A 40 -9.16 8.93 -31.77
N HIS A 41 -9.74 7.74 -31.97
CA HIS A 41 -9.00 6.49 -31.91
C HIS A 41 -8.34 6.20 -33.27
N THR A 42 -7.01 6.13 -33.29
CA THR A 42 -6.20 5.88 -34.49
C THR A 42 -5.32 4.64 -34.28
N SER A 43 -4.56 4.24 -35.29
CA SER A 43 -3.52 3.20 -35.14
C SER A 43 -2.42 3.57 -34.14
N ALA A 44 -2.25 4.86 -33.81
CA ALA A 44 -1.32 5.34 -32.78
C ALA A 44 -1.96 5.42 -31.38
N GLY A 45 -3.22 5.04 -31.21
CA GLY A 45 -3.99 5.18 -29.98
C GLY A 45 -4.93 6.39 -30.00
N TYR A 46 -5.37 6.83 -28.81
CA TYR A 46 -6.21 8.01 -28.64
C TYR A 46 -5.40 9.28 -28.81
N VAL A 47 -5.78 10.11 -29.79
CA VAL A 47 -5.09 11.37 -30.09
C VAL A 47 -5.94 12.59 -29.72
N PHE A 48 -5.26 13.63 -29.26
CA PHE A 48 -5.80 14.95 -28.97
C PHE A 48 -4.98 16.03 -29.72
N PRO A 49 -5.58 17.16 -30.12
CA PRO A 49 -7.02 17.44 -30.10
C PRO A 49 -7.77 16.59 -31.15
N PRO A 50 -9.07 16.31 -30.95
CA PRO A 50 -9.89 15.64 -31.95
C PRO A 50 -10.19 16.58 -33.15
N PRO A 51 -10.72 16.06 -34.27
CA PRO A 51 -11.14 16.86 -35.43
C PRO A 51 -11.98 18.08 -35.06
N ARG A 52 -11.84 19.17 -35.82
CA ARG A 52 -12.42 20.48 -35.53
C ARG A 52 -13.95 20.48 -35.35
N ASP A 53 -14.63 19.55 -36.01
CA ASP A 53 -16.07 19.34 -35.98
C ASP A 53 -16.55 18.46 -34.81
N SER A 54 -15.64 17.94 -34.00
CA SER A 54 -15.98 17.15 -32.81
C SER A 54 -16.71 18.00 -31.77
N GLN A 55 -17.76 17.43 -31.19
CA GLN A 55 -18.59 18.07 -30.18
C GLN A 55 -18.62 17.23 -28.90
N LYS A 56 -19.12 17.83 -27.81
CA LYS A 56 -19.44 17.08 -26.59
C LYS A 56 -20.53 16.05 -26.89
N LEU A 57 -20.59 14.97 -26.12
CA LEU A 57 -21.59 13.91 -26.29
C LEU A 57 -23.03 14.44 -26.27
N ASN A 58 -23.28 15.47 -25.47
CA ASN A 58 -24.54 16.20 -25.36
C ASN A 58 -24.30 17.73 -25.33
N PRO A 59 -24.42 18.43 -26.48
CA PRO A 59 -24.18 19.86 -26.56
C PRO A 59 -25.11 20.73 -25.69
N TYR A 60 -26.23 20.19 -25.20
CA TYR A 60 -27.25 20.93 -24.46
C TYR A 60 -26.99 21.03 -22.95
N PHE A 61 -26.03 20.27 -22.42
CA PHE A 61 -25.70 20.27 -21.00
C PHE A 61 -24.31 20.86 -20.74
N GLY A 62 -24.03 21.21 -19.48
CA GLY A 62 -22.71 21.61 -19.01
C GLY A 62 -21.85 20.40 -18.65
N ARG A 63 -21.03 20.54 -17.60
CA ARG A 63 -20.29 19.41 -17.02
C ARG A 63 -21.27 18.37 -16.46
N VAL A 64 -21.12 17.10 -16.85
CA VAL A 64 -21.90 15.97 -16.34
C VAL A 64 -20.98 15.08 -15.50
N THR A 65 -21.02 15.23 -14.19
CA THR A 65 -20.25 14.39 -13.26
C THR A 65 -21.03 13.13 -12.91
N GLY A 66 -20.33 12.02 -12.67
CA GLY A 66 -20.97 10.87 -12.03
C GLY A 66 -19.98 9.78 -11.65
N MET A 67 -20.53 8.62 -11.33
CA MET A 67 -19.79 7.51 -10.73
C MET A 67 -20.10 6.22 -11.48
N LEU A 68 -19.04 5.50 -11.86
CA LEU A 68 -19.11 4.15 -12.40
C LEU A 68 -18.58 3.15 -11.37
N TRP A 69 -18.92 1.88 -11.54
CA TRP A 69 -18.46 0.78 -10.67
C TRP A 69 -17.56 -0.15 -11.45
N GLN A 70 -16.44 0.40 -11.91
CA GLN A 70 -15.54 -0.30 -12.82
C GLN A 70 -14.09 -0.29 -12.36
N ALA A 71 -13.71 0.49 -11.33
CA ALA A 71 -12.31 0.53 -10.90
C ALA A 71 -11.85 -0.83 -10.37
N ASN A 72 -10.55 -1.10 -10.52
CA ASN A 72 -9.94 -2.36 -10.18
C ASN A 72 -8.61 -2.12 -9.45
N SER A 73 -8.40 -2.79 -8.33
CA SER A 73 -7.13 -2.78 -7.57
C SER A 73 -6.57 -4.18 -7.38
N PHE A 74 -5.24 -4.27 -7.36
CA PHE A 74 -4.46 -5.49 -7.22
C PHE A 74 -3.30 -5.19 -6.27
N TYR A 75 -3.16 -5.99 -5.23
CA TYR A 75 -2.05 -5.87 -4.31
C TYR A 75 -1.44 -7.25 -4.10
N ASP A 76 -0.12 -7.33 -4.20
CA ASP A 76 0.65 -8.54 -3.98
C ASP A 76 1.89 -8.20 -3.16
N ALA A 77 2.14 -8.94 -2.08
CA ALA A 77 3.28 -8.69 -1.22
C ALA A 77 3.91 -9.97 -0.67
N LEU A 78 5.23 -9.98 -0.63
CA LEU A 78 6.03 -10.90 0.14
C LEU A 78 6.33 -10.27 1.51
N GLN A 79 6.06 -11.01 2.58
CA GLN A 79 6.34 -10.62 3.95
C GLN A 79 7.34 -11.59 4.56
N ALA A 80 8.38 -11.06 5.20
CA ALA A 80 9.36 -11.84 5.94
C ALA A 80 9.46 -11.27 7.36
N VAL A 81 9.35 -12.13 8.36
CA VAL A 81 9.48 -11.77 9.77
C VAL A 81 10.52 -12.66 10.40
N ILE A 82 11.42 -12.07 11.17
CA ILE A 82 12.45 -12.76 11.93
C ILE A 82 12.29 -12.35 13.38
N THR A 83 12.09 -13.33 14.26
CA THR A 83 12.09 -13.12 15.70
C THR A 83 13.20 -13.94 16.31
N LYS A 84 14.04 -13.28 17.13
CA LYS A 84 15.11 -13.94 17.86
C LYS A 84 15.04 -13.60 19.34
N ASN A 85 14.87 -14.62 20.16
CA ASN A 85 15.12 -14.51 21.60
C ASN A 85 16.59 -14.86 21.84
N VAL A 86 17.37 -13.87 22.25
CA VAL A 86 18.79 -14.01 22.55
C VAL A 86 18.94 -14.28 24.06
N SER A 87 20.10 -14.82 24.45
CA SER A 87 20.43 -14.96 25.87
C SER A 87 20.56 -13.58 26.56
N HIS A 88 20.49 -13.57 27.90
CA HIS A 88 20.64 -12.37 28.73
C HIS A 88 19.54 -11.30 28.54
N GLY A 89 18.30 -11.74 28.26
CA GLY A 89 17.12 -10.86 28.26
C GLY A 89 16.95 -10.01 26.99
N ILE A 90 17.68 -10.33 25.91
CA ILE A 90 17.59 -9.60 24.64
C ILE A 90 16.58 -10.29 23.71
N GLN A 91 15.67 -9.51 23.12
CA GLN A 91 14.76 -9.97 22.08
C GLN A 91 14.87 -9.05 20.86
N LEU A 92 14.95 -9.64 19.68
CA LEU A 92 15.06 -8.96 18.39
C LEU A 92 13.88 -9.34 17.51
N HIS A 93 13.28 -8.36 16.84
CA HIS A 93 12.19 -8.56 15.89
C HIS A 93 12.42 -7.71 14.65
N GLY A 94 12.54 -8.34 13.49
CA GLY A 94 12.63 -7.67 12.20
C GLY A 94 11.48 -8.10 11.29
N ALA A 95 10.85 -7.15 10.62
CA ALA A 95 9.83 -7.38 9.62
C ALA A 95 10.18 -6.64 8.33
N TYR A 96 10.06 -7.33 7.20
CA TYR A 96 10.29 -6.79 5.87
C TYR A 96 9.09 -7.13 4.98
N THR A 97 8.56 -6.12 4.29
CA THR A 97 7.49 -6.28 3.31
C THR A 97 7.98 -5.74 1.97
N TRP A 98 7.91 -6.59 0.94
CA TRP A 98 8.11 -6.20 -0.44
C TRP A 98 6.79 -6.35 -1.19
N GLY A 99 6.16 -5.23 -1.52
CA GLY A 99 4.81 -5.16 -2.08
C GLY A 99 4.75 -4.52 -3.46
N LYS A 100 3.64 -4.77 -4.15
CA LYS A 100 3.25 -4.05 -5.36
C LYS A 100 1.75 -3.79 -5.31
N SER A 101 1.36 -2.53 -5.40
CA SER A 101 -0.01 -2.07 -5.58
C SER A 101 -0.20 -1.53 -7.00
N ILE A 102 -1.21 -2.04 -7.69
CA ILE A 102 -1.63 -1.60 -9.02
C ILE A 102 -3.12 -1.30 -8.96
N ASP A 103 -3.56 -0.18 -9.51
CA ASP A 103 -4.98 0.07 -9.75
C ASP A 103 -5.21 0.78 -11.08
N THR A 104 -6.49 0.93 -11.41
CA THR A 104 -6.96 1.74 -12.54
C THR A 104 -7.35 3.16 -12.13
N LEU A 105 -7.41 3.43 -10.82
CA LEU A 105 -7.78 4.70 -10.22
C LEU A 105 -7.42 4.70 -8.71
N SER A 106 -6.59 5.65 -8.29
CA SER A 106 -6.19 5.88 -6.89
C SER A 106 -6.97 7.05 -6.25
N ALA A 107 -8.27 7.13 -6.49
CA ALA A 107 -9.12 8.23 -6.02
C ALA A 107 -10.20 7.77 -5.04
N THR A 108 -10.62 8.69 -4.17
CA THR A 108 -11.79 8.49 -3.31
C THR A 108 -13.06 9.06 -3.97
N VAL A 109 -14.19 8.99 -3.27
CA VAL A 109 -15.43 9.66 -3.71
C VAL A 109 -15.29 11.20 -3.63
N ALA A 110 -14.41 11.70 -2.75
CA ALA A 110 -13.98 13.09 -2.72
C ALA A 110 -12.72 13.28 -3.59
N ASP A 111 -12.40 14.54 -3.94
CA ASP A 111 -11.27 14.92 -4.82
C ASP A 111 -9.96 14.20 -4.51
N ASP A 112 -9.09 14.18 -5.53
CA ASP A 112 -7.81 13.45 -5.59
C ASP A 112 -7.12 13.34 -4.21
N ALA A 113 -7.01 12.10 -3.73
CA ALA A 113 -6.37 11.81 -2.44
C ALA A 113 -4.88 12.19 -2.44
N PHE A 114 -4.30 12.40 -3.63
CA PHE A 114 -2.90 12.73 -3.83
C PHE A 114 -2.76 13.89 -4.84
N PRO A 115 -1.94 14.91 -4.56
CA PRO A 115 -1.81 16.10 -5.42
C PRO A 115 -1.20 15.82 -6.80
N ASN A 116 -0.66 14.62 -7.03
CA ASN A 116 -0.10 14.18 -8.31
C ASN A 116 -0.97 13.12 -9.00
N GLY A 117 -2.18 12.86 -8.47
CA GLY A 117 -3.13 11.92 -9.06
C GLY A 117 -3.49 12.36 -10.47
N LEU A 118 -3.35 11.46 -11.44
CA LEU A 118 -3.83 11.71 -12.79
C LEU A 118 -5.34 11.49 -12.82
N LEU A 119 -6.11 12.56 -13.02
CA LEU A 119 -7.52 12.45 -13.38
C LEU A 119 -7.62 11.63 -14.66
N ASN A 120 -8.30 10.48 -14.62
CA ASN A 120 -8.45 9.63 -15.79
C ASN A 120 -9.34 10.34 -16.83
N PRO A 121 -8.78 10.81 -17.97
CA PRO A 121 -9.57 11.53 -18.96
C PRO A 121 -10.47 10.59 -19.77
N LEU A 122 -10.15 9.29 -19.83
CA LEU A 122 -10.83 8.32 -20.68
C LEU A 122 -11.59 7.31 -19.84
N PHE A 123 -12.70 7.75 -19.24
CA PHE A 123 -13.56 6.92 -18.39
C PHE A 123 -14.02 5.60 -19.06
N PHE A 124 -13.99 5.54 -20.39
CA PHE A 124 -14.40 4.38 -21.18
C PHE A 124 -13.26 3.40 -21.50
N ASP A 125 -11.99 3.71 -21.17
CA ASP A 125 -10.86 2.80 -21.41
C ASP A 125 -9.88 2.74 -20.23
N GLN A 126 -10.12 1.80 -19.32
CA GLN A 126 -9.31 1.62 -18.11
C GLN A 126 -7.87 1.15 -18.37
N ARG A 127 -7.56 0.68 -19.57
CA ARG A 127 -6.19 0.25 -19.90
C ARG A 127 -5.23 1.44 -19.90
N THR A 128 -5.76 2.64 -20.11
CA THR A 128 -4.99 3.89 -20.18
C THR A 128 -4.55 4.42 -18.82
N THR A 129 -5.14 3.94 -17.72
CA THR A 129 -4.80 4.39 -16.36
C THR A 129 -4.41 3.25 -15.43
N ARG A 130 -4.27 2.04 -15.94
CA ARG A 130 -3.75 0.94 -15.14
C ARG A 130 -2.28 1.17 -14.84
N GLY A 131 -1.97 1.52 -13.60
CA GLY A 131 -0.64 1.92 -13.16
C GLY A 131 -0.33 1.49 -11.74
N LEU A 132 0.82 1.92 -11.22
CA LEU A 132 1.08 1.82 -9.78
C LEU A 132 0.06 2.69 -9.04
N SER A 133 -0.45 2.17 -7.94
CA SER A 133 -1.30 2.98 -7.05
C SER A 133 -0.52 4.18 -6.52
N ASP A 134 -1.19 5.30 -6.27
CA ASP A 134 -0.57 6.50 -5.67
C ASP A 134 0.02 6.22 -4.28
N PHE A 135 -0.48 5.18 -3.61
CA PHE A 135 -0.02 4.67 -2.32
C PHE A 135 0.81 3.38 -2.42
N ASP A 136 1.47 3.11 -3.56
CA ASP A 136 2.40 1.97 -3.71
C ASP A 136 3.65 2.15 -2.83
N VAL A 137 3.65 1.51 -1.65
CA VAL A 137 4.87 1.34 -0.85
C VAL A 137 5.56 0.04 -1.24
N ARG A 138 6.56 0.16 -2.12
CA ARG A 138 7.32 -0.98 -2.66
C ARG A 138 8.02 -1.79 -1.58
N GLN A 139 8.69 -1.12 -0.64
CA GLN A 139 9.50 -1.75 0.39
C GLN A 139 9.25 -1.06 1.72
N ASN A 140 9.03 -1.87 2.76
CA ASN A 140 8.91 -1.40 4.12
C ASN A 140 9.72 -2.33 5.02
N ILE A 141 10.56 -1.74 5.88
CA ILE A 141 11.34 -2.46 6.88
C ILE A 141 11.01 -1.88 8.26
N VAL A 142 10.77 -2.77 9.20
CA VAL A 142 10.55 -2.45 10.61
C VAL A 142 11.50 -3.32 11.42
N PHE A 143 12.20 -2.70 12.37
CA PHE A 143 13.08 -3.39 13.28
C PHE A 143 12.79 -2.92 14.68
N ASN A 144 12.68 -3.86 15.62
CA ASN A 144 12.51 -3.60 17.03
C ASN A 144 13.50 -4.45 17.82
N PHE A 145 13.99 -3.91 18.93
CA PHE A 145 14.75 -4.66 19.91
C PHE A 145 14.28 -4.33 21.32
N THR A 146 14.36 -5.30 22.22
CA THR A 146 14.23 -5.09 23.66
C THR A 146 15.36 -5.80 24.38
N TRP A 147 15.79 -5.21 25.49
CA TRP A 147 16.82 -5.76 26.35
C TRP A 147 16.44 -5.55 27.81
N GLU A 148 16.16 -6.63 28.50
CA GLU A 148 16.02 -6.66 29.95
C GLU A 148 17.40 -6.60 30.59
N LEU A 149 17.69 -5.51 31.30
CA LEU A 149 18.98 -5.34 31.96
C LEU A 149 19.12 -6.35 33.10
N PRO A 150 20.28 -6.99 33.26
CA PRO A 150 20.53 -7.88 34.37
C PRO A 150 20.38 -7.14 35.71
N ASN A 151 19.62 -7.72 36.63
CA ASN A 151 19.52 -7.17 37.98
C ASN A 151 20.90 -7.12 38.65
N PRO A 152 21.33 -5.96 39.19
CA PRO A 152 22.63 -5.87 39.84
C PRO A 152 22.63 -6.69 41.13
N LYS A 153 23.68 -7.51 41.30
CA LYS A 153 23.87 -8.34 42.50
C LYS A 153 24.39 -7.48 43.66
N THR A 154 23.54 -6.63 44.22
CA THR A 154 23.88 -5.79 45.38
C THR A 154 23.27 -6.31 46.67
N PRO A 155 23.97 -6.26 47.82
CA PRO A 155 23.43 -6.72 49.11
C PRO A 155 22.36 -5.78 49.71
N SER A 156 22.27 -4.53 49.24
CA SER A 156 21.25 -3.57 49.68
C SER A 156 19.92 -3.78 48.97
N ARG A 157 18.85 -3.98 49.75
CA ARG A 157 17.46 -4.08 49.23
C ARG A 157 17.01 -2.81 48.51
N LEU A 158 17.45 -1.64 48.99
CA LEU A 158 17.12 -0.36 48.35
C LEU A 158 17.80 -0.24 46.99
N SER A 159 19.06 -0.68 46.88
CA SER A 159 19.80 -0.65 45.61
C SER A 159 19.21 -1.63 44.58
N GLN A 160 18.75 -2.81 45.00
CA GLN A 160 18.02 -3.74 44.13
C GLN A 160 16.68 -3.15 43.65
N TRP A 161 15.97 -2.42 44.51
CA TRP A 161 14.70 -1.80 44.15
C TRP A 161 14.86 -0.67 43.13
N VAL A 162 15.89 0.18 43.27
CA VAL A 162 16.14 1.30 42.34
C VAL A 162 16.73 0.83 41.01
N LEU A 163 17.62 -0.16 41.03
CA LEU A 163 18.43 -0.55 39.87
C LEU A 163 17.95 -1.86 39.20
N GLY A 164 16.91 -2.51 39.72
CA GLY A 164 16.37 -3.75 39.17
C GLY A 164 15.21 -3.53 38.21
N GLY A 165 14.99 -4.48 37.30
CA GLY A 165 13.80 -4.52 36.43
C GLY A 165 13.79 -3.53 35.26
N TRP A 166 14.92 -2.90 34.96
CA TRP A 166 15.02 -1.98 33.82
C TRP A 166 14.98 -2.74 32.49
N GLN A 167 14.27 -2.17 31.52
CA GLN A 167 14.23 -2.64 30.14
C GLN A 167 14.55 -1.47 29.21
N LEU A 168 15.43 -1.73 28.24
CA LEU A 168 15.72 -0.82 27.14
C LEU A 168 15.05 -1.36 25.87
N GLY A 169 14.47 -0.50 25.03
CA GLY A 169 13.93 -0.91 23.74
C GLY A 169 13.82 0.23 22.75
N GLY A 170 13.58 -0.14 21.48
CA GLY A 170 13.40 0.76 20.36
C GLY A 170 13.17 0.03 19.05
#